data_AF-A0A3A8YJ15-F1
#
_entry.id   AF-A0A3A8YJ15-F1
#
_cell.length_a   1.000
_cell.length_b   1.000
_cell.length_c   1.000
_cell.angle_alpha   90.00
_cell.angle_beta   90.00
_cell.angle_gamma   90.00
#
_symmetry.space_group_name_H-M   'P 1'
#
loop_
_entity.id
_entity.type
_entity.pdbx_description
1 polymer ?
#
loop_
_entity_poly.entity_id
_entity_poly.type
_entity_poly.pdbx_seq_one_letter_code
_entity_poly.pdbx_strand_id
1 'polypeptide(L)'
;MDKKMNIKMYCTRFLKGFLLAMAVTCLFYRNAVISCVLSVIYGIYYIIREGKEYQKRQHYEITLEFREGLLGIAAALGAGYSMENAIVEARKDLVLLYGEGSLLASEFERMDRQFDLNQPVERVLLDFAGRWQTEDIKHFVKVFQTAKRTGGDLISITRLAAVKISEKIEVKREIQTMIAGKRMESRIMNLIPLGMILYFWLCSPGFLDCLYQASGRFFMTVLLILYVLAYWWSERVSDIKV
;
A
#
# COMPACT_ATOMS: atom_id res chain seq x y z
N MET A 1 -17.57 15.62 -7.61
CA MET A 1 -18.50 14.60 -7.07
C MET A 1 -17.81 13.70 -6.02
N ASP A 2 -16.82 14.22 -5.28
CA ASP A 2 -15.80 13.40 -4.56
C ASP A 2 -15.90 13.37 -3.03
N LYS A 3 -16.66 14.28 -2.41
CA LYS A 3 -16.71 14.41 -0.95
C LYS A 3 -17.62 13.38 -0.27
N LYS A 4 -18.72 12.97 -0.93
CA LYS A 4 -19.68 11.97 -0.41
C LYS A 4 -19.15 10.53 -0.52
N MET A 5 -18.31 10.24 -1.53
CA MET A 5 -17.71 8.92 -1.73
C MET A 5 -16.63 8.63 -0.68
N ASN A 6 -15.82 9.65 -0.33
CA ASN A 6 -14.89 9.58 0.79
C ASN A 6 -15.58 9.25 2.12
N ILE A 7 -16.67 9.95 2.47
CA ILE A 7 -17.37 9.74 3.76
C ILE A 7 -17.96 8.33 3.86
N LYS A 8 -18.57 7.80 2.79
CA LYS A 8 -19.06 6.40 2.77
C LYS A 8 -17.92 5.39 2.91
N MET A 9 -16.77 5.64 2.28
CA MET A 9 -15.58 4.79 2.45
C MET A 9 -15.09 4.83 3.89
N TYR A 10 -14.87 6.01 4.47
CA TYR A 10 -14.44 6.15 5.87
C TYR A 10 -15.41 5.48 6.84
N CYS A 11 -16.72 5.64 6.64
CA CYS A 11 -17.74 5.05 7.49
C CYS A 11 -17.78 3.51 7.38
N THR A 12 -17.67 2.95 6.17
CA THR A 12 -17.63 1.49 5.97
C THR A 12 -16.37 0.87 6.58
N ARG A 13 -15.24 1.58 6.53
CA ARG A 13 -13.96 1.18 7.09
C ARG A 13 -13.96 1.22 8.62
N PHE A 14 -14.50 2.30 9.19
CA PHE A 14 -14.73 2.41 10.63
C PHE A 14 -15.64 1.29 11.14
N LEU A 15 -16.74 1.01 10.46
CA LEU A 15 -17.71 0.00 10.85
C LEU A 15 -17.09 -1.40 10.89
N LYS A 16 -16.25 -1.76 9.91
CA LYS A 16 -15.54 -3.05 9.88
C LYS A 16 -14.55 -3.17 11.03
N GLY A 17 -13.75 -2.13 11.30
CA GLY A 17 -12.80 -2.11 12.42
C GLY A 17 -13.50 -2.15 13.79
N PHE A 18 -14.61 -1.43 13.92
CA PHE A 18 -15.45 -1.39 15.12
C PHE A 18 -16.09 -2.75 15.41
N LEU A 19 -16.70 -3.41 14.41
CA LEU A 19 -17.33 -4.74 14.58
C LEU A 19 -16.32 -5.81 15.02
N LEU A 20 -15.12 -5.81 14.43
CA LEU A 20 -14.07 -6.78 14.77
C LEU A 20 -13.54 -6.56 16.20
N ALA A 21 -13.29 -5.31 16.57
CA ALA A 21 -12.84 -4.96 17.93
C ALA A 21 -13.93 -5.24 18.98
N MET A 22 -15.20 -5.00 18.64
CA MET A 22 -16.35 -5.27 19.49
C MET A 22 -16.50 -6.77 19.75
N ALA A 23 -16.34 -7.62 18.73
CA ALA A 23 -16.40 -9.07 18.88
C ALA A 23 -15.29 -9.59 19.83
N VAL A 24 -14.06 -9.12 19.64
CA VAL A 24 -12.90 -9.52 20.46
C VAL A 24 -13.02 -9.04 21.91
N THR A 25 -13.38 -7.77 22.10
CA THR A 25 -13.50 -7.20 23.46
C THR A 25 -14.75 -7.69 24.20
N CYS A 26 -15.81 -8.09 23.49
CA CYS A 26 -16.98 -8.73 24.10
C CYS A 26 -16.64 -10.12 24.65
N LEU A 27 -15.83 -10.90 23.92
CA LEU A 27 -15.30 -12.19 24.37
C LEU A 27 -14.47 -12.08 25.65
N PHE A 28 -13.74 -10.99 25.85
CA PHE A 28 -12.84 -10.82 26.99
C PHE A 28 -13.48 -10.23 28.25
N TYR A 29 -14.43 -9.29 28.12
CA TYR A 29 -14.93 -8.56 29.30
C TYR A 29 -16.37 -8.89 29.69
N ARG A 30 -17.16 -9.53 28.81
CA ARG A 30 -18.60 -9.79 29.02
C ARG A 30 -19.35 -8.54 29.56
N ASN A 31 -18.89 -7.35 29.17
CA ASN A 31 -19.39 -6.07 29.65
C ASN A 31 -19.39 -5.04 28.51
N ALA A 32 -20.59 -4.67 28.06
CA ALA A 32 -20.81 -3.91 26.84
C ALA A 32 -20.17 -2.51 26.85
N VAL A 33 -20.01 -1.88 28.02
CA VAL A 33 -19.50 -0.51 28.13
C VAL A 33 -18.00 -0.44 27.84
N ILE A 34 -17.21 -1.35 28.41
CA ILE A 34 -15.75 -1.40 28.21
C ILE A 34 -15.41 -1.82 26.78
N SER A 35 -16.16 -2.78 26.22
CA SER A 35 -16.03 -3.20 24.83
C SER A 35 -16.31 -2.07 23.85
N CYS A 36 -17.32 -1.24 24.12
CA CYS A 36 -17.66 -0.10 23.26
C CYS A 36 -16.54 0.95 23.23
N VAL A 37 -15.99 1.34 24.38
CA VAL A 37 -14.92 2.36 24.48
C VAL A 37 -13.65 1.90 23.75
N LEU A 38 -13.21 0.66 23.95
CA LEU A 38 -12.02 0.11 23.28
C LEU A 38 -12.22 -0.04 21.77
N SER A 39 -13.44 -0.34 21.33
CA SER A 39 -13.77 -0.52 19.90
C SER A 39 -13.78 0.80 19.14
N VAL A 40 -14.17 1.91 19.79
CA VAL A 40 -14.07 3.25 19.19
C VAL A 40 -12.61 3.65 18.98
N ILE A 41 -11.73 3.40 19.95
CA ILE A 41 -10.29 3.72 19.85
C ILE A 41 -9.64 2.92 18.70
N TYR A 42 -9.98 1.63 18.59
CA TYR A 42 -9.47 0.77 17.52
C TYR A 42 -10.00 1.18 16.13
N GLY A 43 -11.27 1.59 16.04
CA GLY A 43 -11.87 2.09 14.79
C GLY A 43 -11.17 3.34 14.26
N ILE A 44 -10.74 4.26 15.14
CA ILE A 44 -9.98 5.46 14.76
C ILE A 44 -8.59 5.08 14.26
N TYR A 45 -7.90 4.16 14.94
CA TYR A 45 -6.58 3.66 14.50
C TYR A 45 -6.65 3.01 13.11
N TYR A 46 -7.69 2.23 12.84
CA TYR A 46 -7.89 1.54 11.56
C TYR A 46 -8.01 2.51 10.37
N ILE A 47 -8.72 3.62 10.55
CA ILE A 47 -8.87 4.66 9.51
C ILE A 47 -7.51 5.25 9.11
N ILE A 48 -6.67 5.59 10.09
CA ILE A 48 -5.36 6.24 9.84
C ILE A 48 -4.41 5.29 9.09
N ARG A 49 -4.48 3.98 9.38
CA ARG A 49 -3.68 2.97 8.70
C ARG A 49 -4.07 2.80 7.23
N GLU A 50 -5.36 2.74 6.94
CA GLU A 50 -5.85 2.48 5.59
C GLU A 50 -5.62 3.66 4.63
N GLY A 51 -5.62 4.90 5.16
CA GLY A 51 -5.24 6.09 4.39
C GLY A 51 -3.80 6.03 3.87
N LYS A 52 -2.87 5.51 4.70
CA LYS A 52 -1.47 5.29 4.30
C LYS A 52 -1.32 4.13 3.32
N GLU A 53 -2.13 3.09 3.44
CA GLU A 53 -2.12 1.95 2.51
C GLU A 53 -2.63 2.33 1.12
N TYR A 54 -3.63 3.23 1.03
CA TYR A 54 -4.12 3.71 -0.26
C TYR A 54 -3.05 4.47 -1.05
N GLN A 55 -2.32 5.39 -0.42
CA GLN A 55 -1.22 6.09 -1.06
C GLN A 55 -0.12 5.12 -1.51
N LYS A 56 0.27 4.16 -0.66
CA LYS A 56 1.25 3.12 -1.04
C LYS A 56 0.82 2.32 -2.27
N ARG A 57 -0.46 1.98 -2.40
CA ARG A 57 -0.99 1.26 -3.57
C ARG A 57 -0.86 2.09 -4.83
N GLN A 58 -1.26 3.36 -4.80
CA GLN A 58 -1.11 4.25 -5.95
C GLN A 58 0.36 4.44 -6.35
N HIS A 59 1.26 4.60 -5.36
CA HIS A 59 2.69 4.67 -5.65
C HIS A 59 3.23 3.37 -6.26
N TYR A 60 2.74 2.22 -5.83
CA TYR A 60 3.12 0.93 -6.41
C TYR A 60 2.58 0.75 -7.83
N GLU A 61 1.30 1.07 -8.05
CA GLU A 61 0.64 1.03 -9.36
C GLU A 61 1.36 1.93 -10.36
N ILE A 62 1.67 3.18 -9.98
CA ILE A 62 2.42 4.05 -10.89
C ILE A 62 3.86 3.58 -11.12
N THR A 63 4.54 3.00 -10.12
CA THR A 63 5.88 2.43 -10.34
C THR A 63 5.83 1.26 -11.34
N LEU A 64 4.78 0.44 -11.30
CA LEU A 64 4.58 -0.64 -12.27
C LEU A 64 4.36 -0.07 -13.68
N GLU A 65 3.41 0.85 -13.83
CA GLU A 65 3.15 1.49 -15.12
C GLU A 65 4.39 2.25 -15.63
N PHE A 66 5.17 2.87 -14.73
CA PHE A 66 6.38 3.62 -15.08
C PHE A 66 7.48 2.72 -15.64
N ARG A 67 7.62 1.50 -15.11
CA ARG A 67 8.51 0.49 -15.69
C ARG A 67 8.12 0.20 -17.15
N GLU A 68 6.83 -0.02 -17.42
CA GLU A 68 6.34 -0.28 -18.79
C GLU A 68 6.53 0.96 -19.69
N GLY A 69 6.21 2.15 -19.18
CA GLY A 69 6.41 3.41 -19.88
C GLY A 69 7.88 3.64 -20.27
N LEU A 70 8.83 3.33 -19.39
CA LEU A 70 10.26 3.41 -19.71
C LEU A 70 10.68 2.43 -20.80
N LEU A 71 10.10 1.22 -20.86
CA LEU A 71 10.36 0.27 -21.95
C LEU A 71 9.85 0.79 -23.29
N GLY A 72 8.63 1.35 -23.31
CA GLY A 72 8.06 2.01 -24.49
C GLY A 72 8.89 3.20 -24.95
N ILE A 73 9.32 4.06 -24.02
CA ILE A 73 10.19 5.21 -24.31
C ILE A 73 11.53 4.73 -24.90
N ALA A 74 12.16 3.72 -24.29
CA ALA A 74 13.44 3.20 -24.78
C ALA A 74 13.32 2.60 -26.20
N ALA A 75 12.20 1.92 -26.49
CA ALA A 75 11.91 1.40 -27.83
C ALA A 75 11.72 2.52 -28.86
N ALA A 76 10.94 3.55 -28.53
CA ALA A 76 10.71 4.70 -29.40
C ALA A 76 11.99 5.52 -29.64
N LEU A 77 12.78 5.78 -28.59
CA LEU A 77 14.09 6.43 -28.74
C LEU A 77 15.03 5.60 -29.65
N GLY A 78 15.00 4.27 -29.51
CA GLY A 78 15.75 3.35 -30.38
C GLY A 78 15.31 3.37 -31.84
N ALA A 79 14.05 3.71 -32.11
CA ALA A 79 13.52 3.93 -33.46
C ALA A 79 13.83 5.33 -34.02
N GLY A 80 14.55 6.18 -33.28
CA GLY A 80 14.97 7.52 -33.70
C GLY A 80 13.99 8.63 -33.35
N TYR A 81 12.96 8.36 -32.52
CA TYR A 81 12.09 9.41 -32.02
C TYR A 81 12.83 10.33 -31.04
N SER A 82 12.40 11.59 -30.97
CA SER A 82 12.80 12.49 -29.89
C SER A 82 12.18 12.06 -28.55
N MET A 83 12.69 12.58 -27.43
CA MET A 83 12.18 12.21 -26.10
C MET A 83 10.71 12.59 -25.91
N GLU A 84 10.29 13.73 -26.47
CA GLU A 84 8.91 14.21 -26.46
C GLU A 84 8.00 13.19 -27.17
N ASN A 85 8.36 12.82 -28.40
CA ASN A 85 7.60 11.85 -29.19
C ASN A 85 7.64 10.44 -28.59
N ALA A 86 8.75 10.06 -27.96
CA ALA A 86 8.88 8.77 -27.27
C ALA A 86 7.90 8.64 -26.10
N ILE A 87 7.66 9.72 -25.34
CA ILE A 87 6.66 9.75 -24.27
C ILE A 87 5.24 9.64 -24.85
N VAL A 88 4.97 10.32 -25.96
CA VAL A 88 3.66 10.25 -26.65
C VAL A 88 3.38 8.83 -27.17
N GLU A 89 4.39 8.17 -27.74
CA GLU A 89 4.26 6.80 -28.23
C GLU A 89 4.08 5.81 -27.06
N ALA A 90 4.90 5.92 -26.01
CA ALA A 90 4.78 5.09 -24.82
C ALA A 90 3.43 5.27 -24.11
N ARG A 91 2.80 6.45 -24.19
CA ARG A 91 1.43 6.67 -23.70
C ARG A 91 0.44 5.75 -24.42
N LYS A 92 0.54 5.62 -25.74
CA LYS A 92 -0.39 4.76 -26.52
C LYS A 92 -0.28 3.31 -26.06
N ASP A 93 0.95 2.83 -25.85
CA ASP A 93 1.20 1.49 -25.32
C ASP A 93 0.57 1.30 -23.94
N LEU A 94 0.70 2.29 -23.04
CA LEU A 94 0.11 2.24 -21.70
C LEU A 94 -1.42 2.23 -21.73
N VAL A 95 -2.04 3.02 -22.61
CA VAL A 95 -3.50 3.04 -22.79
C VAL A 95 -3.99 1.68 -23.31
N LEU A 96 -3.25 1.02 -24.21
CA LEU A 96 -3.59 -0.32 -24.68
C LEU A 96 -3.46 -1.39 -23.58
N LEU A 97 -2.45 -1.29 -22.73
CA LEU A 97 -2.17 -2.26 -21.65
C LEU A 97 -3.12 -2.13 -20.45
N TYR A 98 -3.44 -0.89 -20.05
CA TYR A 98 -4.13 -0.59 -18.78
C TYR A 98 -5.48 0.11 -18.95
N GLY A 99 -5.84 0.53 -20.17
CA GLY A 99 -7.07 1.25 -20.48
C GLY A 99 -7.09 2.70 -19.99
N GLU A 100 -8.27 3.33 -20.00
CA GLU A 100 -8.48 4.72 -19.55
C GLU A 100 -8.24 4.94 -18.04
N GLY A 101 -8.08 3.86 -17.27
CA GLY A 101 -7.81 3.91 -15.83
C GLY A 101 -6.33 4.08 -15.46
N SER A 102 -5.42 4.11 -16.43
CA SER A 102 -3.97 4.23 -16.18
C SER A 102 -3.60 5.58 -15.56
N LEU A 103 -2.94 5.51 -14.40
CA LEU A 103 -2.45 6.71 -13.73
C LEU A 103 -1.35 7.36 -14.56
N LEU A 104 -0.42 6.58 -15.12
CA LEU A 104 0.70 7.09 -15.89
C LEU A 104 0.29 7.60 -17.27
N ALA A 105 -0.68 6.97 -17.94
CA ALA A 105 -1.15 7.45 -19.24
C ALA A 105 -1.74 8.87 -19.13
N SER A 106 -2.53 9.12 -18.08
CA SER A 106 -3.08 10.47 -17.79
C SER A 106 -1.98 11.50 -17.52
N GLU A 107 -0.86 11.04 -16.97
CA GLU A 107 0.31 11.85 -16.67
C GLU A 107 1.13 12.15 -17.91
N PHE A 108 1.34 11.17 -18.78
CA PHE A 108 2.00 11.36 -20.07
C PHE A 108 1.17 12.25 -20.99
N GLU A 109 -0.16 12.15 -20.96
CA GLU A 109 -1.03 13.11 -21.66
C GLU A 109 -0.85 14.54 -21.12
N ARG A 110 -0.64 14.69 -19.81
CA ARG A 110 -0.35 16.00 -19.23
C ARG A 110 1.04 16.51 -19.62
N MET A 111 2.02 15.64 -19.81
CA MET A 111 3.33 16.00 -20.37
C MET A 111 3.21 16.42 -21.84
N ASP A 112 2.43 15.68 -22.64
CA ASP A 112 2.13 15.98 -24.05
C ASP A 112 1.65 17.43 -24.21
N ARG A 113 0.63 17.81 -23.42
CA ARG A 113 0.14 19.20 -23.35
C ARG A 113 1.19 20.23 -22.92
N GLN A 114 2.19 19.85 -22.12
CA GLN A 114 3.28 20.76 -21.74
C GLN A 114 4.32 20.90 -22.86
N PHE A 115 4.55 19.84 -23.63
CA PHE A 115 5.38 19.89 -24.83
C PHE A 115 4.74 20.77 -25.92
N ASP A 116 3.41 20.71 -26.10
CA ASP A 116 2.67 21.64 -26.97
C ASP A 116 2.86 23.11 -26.58
N LEU A 117 3.12 23.38 -25.29
CA LEU A 117 3.43 24.70 -24.76
C LEU A 117 4.92 25.05 -24.85
N ASN A 118 5.71 24.30 -25.62
CA ASN A 118 7.16 24.45 -25.79
C ASN A 118 7.94 24.43 -24.45
N GLN A 119 7.45 23.69 -23.45
CA GLN A 119 8.21 23.52 -22.21
C GLN A 119 9.35 22.52 -22.41
N PRO A 120 10.55 22.80 -21.86
CA PRO A 120 11.69 21.92 -22.02
C PRO A 120 11.48 20.60 -21.28
N VAL A 121 11.89 19.49 -21.89
CA VAL A 121 11.74 18.13 -21.35
C VAL A 121 12.28 17.99 -19.93
N GLU A 122 13.41 18.63 -19.59
CA GLU A 122 13.94 18.57 -18.22
C GLU A 122 12.95 19.12 -17.19
N ARG A 123 12.21 20.19 -17.52
CA ARG A 123 11.25 20.83 -16.63
C ARG A 123 9.99 19.97 -16.48
N VAL A 124 9.48 19.44 -17.59
CA VAL A 124 8.29 18.57 -17.61
C VAL A 124 8.53 17.30 -16.77
N LEU A 125 9.70 16.67 -16.93
CA LEU A 125 10.09 15.50 -16.13
C LEU A 125 10.31 15.84 -14.65
N LEU A 126 10.87 17.00 -14.33
CA LEU A 126 11.00 17.46 -12.93
C LEU A 126 9.65 17.66 -12.26
N ASP A 127 8.71 18.32 -12.94
CA ASP A 127 7.36 18.56 -12.43
C ASP A 127 6.61 17.23 -12.20
N PHE A 128 6.80 16.27 -13.10
CA PHE A 128 6.28 14.91 -12.94
C PHE A 128 6.87 14.20 -11.71
N ALA A 129 8.19 14.24 -11.53
CA ALA A 129 8.85 13.65 -10.36
C ALA A 129 8.43 14.32 -9.04
N GLY A 130 8.18 15.63 -9.06
CA GLY A 130 7.71 16.39 -7.91
C GLY A 130 6.28 16.03 -7.46
N ARG A 131 5.43 15.61 -8.40
CA ARG A 131 4.03 15.26 -8.14
C ARG A 131 3.86 13.85 -7.54
N TRP A 132 4.48 12.84 -8.14
CA TRP A 132 4.32 11.46 -7.68
C TRP A 132 5.25 11.08 -6.54
N GLN A 133 6.34 11.83 -6.38
CA GLN A 133 7.30 11.70 -5.29
C GLN A 133 7.89 10.30 -5.07
N THR A 134 7.72 9.36 -6.01
CA THR A 134 8.31 8.03 -5.93
C THR A 134 9.80 8.10 -6.15
N GLU A 135 10.51 7.25 -5.43
CA GLU A 135 11.97 7.22 -5.44
C GLU A 135 12.53 6.88 -6.83
N ASP A 136 11.93 5.89 -7.50
CA ASP A 136 12.39 5.40 -8.81
C ASP A 136 12.25 6.47 -9.91
N ILE A 137 11.15 7.24 -9.91
CA ILE A 137 10.94 8.34 -10.86
C ILE A 137 11.96 9.46 -10.62
N LYS A 138 12.17 9.86 -9.35
CA LYS A 138 13.15 10.92 -9.01
C LYS A 138 14.57 10.54 -9.43
N HIS A 139 14.98 9.30 -9.20
CA HIS A 139 16.30 8.81 -9.60
C HIS A 139 16.44 8.81 -11.12
N PHE A 140 15.43 8.32 -11.84
CA PHE A 140 15.45 8.36 -13.31
C PHE A 140 15.62 9.78 -13.85
N VAL A 141 14.80 10.73 -13.39
CA VAL A 141 14.87 12.13 -13.86
C VAL A 141 16.25 12.75 -13.59
N LYS A 142 16.85 12.46 -12.43
CA LYS A 142 18.20 12.95 -12.09
C LYS A 142 19.29 12.37 -13.00
N VAL A 143 19.23 11.06 -13.27
CA VAL A 143 20.18 10.41 -14.20
C VAL A 143 19.97 10.92 -15.62
N PHE A 144 18.73 11.06 -16.07
CA PHE A 144 18.37 11.61 -17.37
C PHE A 144 18.93 13.02 -17.59
N GLN A 145 18.74 13.93 -16.64
CA GLN A 145 19.27 15.29 -16.72
C GLN A 145 20.80 15.32 -16.80
N THR A 146 21.45 14.45 -16.04
CA THR A 146 22.91 14.34 -16.05
C THR A 146 23.39 13.87 -17.42
N ALA A 147 22.76 12.84 -17.97
CA ALA A 147 23.12 12.27 -19.26
C ALA A 147 22.83 13.21 -20.43
N LYS A 148 21.70 13.91 -20.41
CA LYS A 148 21.39 14.91 -21.45
C LYS A 148 22.43 16.02 -21.51
N ARG A 149 22.99 16.43 -20.37
CA ARG A 149 24.08 17.42 -20.30
C ARG A 149 25.43 16.87 -20.76
N THR A 150 25.71 15.59 -20.50
CA THR A 150 26.99 14.96 -20.86
C THR A 150 26.97 14.29 -22.24
N GLY A 151 25.83 14.30 -22.95
CA GLY A 151 25.67 13.59 -24.22
C GLY A 151 25.63 12.06 -24.08
N GLY A 152 25.20 11.56 -22.93
CA GLY A 152 25.09 10.12 -22.66
C GLY A 152 23.97 9.45 -23.46
N ASP A 153 24.06 8.12 -23.58
CA ASP A 153 23.08 7.31 -24.30
C ASP A 153 21.75 7.22 -23.53
N LEU A 154 20.77 8.03 -23.95
CA LEU A 154 19.45 8.09 -23.35
C LEU A 154 18.67 6.78 -23.52
N ILE A 155 18.92 6.01 -24.60
CA ILE A 155 18.28 4.71 -24.83
C ILE A 155 18.76 3.73 -23.76
N SER A 156 20.08 3.63 -23.59
CA SER A 156 20.70 2.76 -22.58
C SER A 156 20.26 3.13 -21.16
N ILE A 157 20.20 4.43 -20.84
CA ILE A 157 19.80 4.89 -19.50
C ILE A 157 18.33 4.58 -19.20
N THR A 158 17.45 4.82 -20.16
CA THR A 158 16.02 4.54 -20.02
C THR A 158 15.78 3.05 -19.87
N ARG A 159 16.45 2.22 -20.68
CA ARG A 159 16.38 0.76 -20.57
C ARG A 159 16.96 0.25 -19.25
N LEU A 160 18.11 0.78 -18.81
CA LEU A 160 18.73 0.40 -17.54
C LEU A 160 17.82 0.74 -16.36
N ALA A 161 17.16 1.90 -16.37
CA ALA A 161 16.19 2.26 -15.35
C ALA A 161 15.00 1.28 -15.32
N ALA A 162 14.44 0.93 -16.48
CA ALA A 162 13.37 -0.05 -16.57
C ALA A 162 13.78 -1.42 -16.01
N VAL A 163 14.98 -1.90 -16.35
CA VAL A 163 15.53 -3.17 -15.84
C VAL A 163 15.71 -3.11 -14.32
N LYS A 164 16.30 -2.03 -13.78
CA LYS A 164 16.51 -1.89 -12.33
C LYS A 164 15.20 -1.84 -11.55
N ILE A 165 14.18 -1.16 -12.08
CA ILE A 165 12.85 -1.15 -11.47
C ILE A 165 12.22 -2.54 -11.56
N SER A 166 12.40 -3.26 -12.67
CA SER A 166 11.94 -4.64 -12.84
C SER A 166 12.55 -5.59 -11.81
N GLU A 167 13.87 -5.57 -11.65
CA GLU A 167 14.60 -6.36 -10.64
C GLU A 167 14.07 -6.06 -9.24
N LYS A 168 13.85 -4.77 -8.92
CA LYS A 168 13.29 -4.34 -7.63
C LYS A 168 11.86 -4.86 -7.41
N ILE A 169 11.02 -4.87 -8.44
CA ILE A 169 9.65 -5.41 -8.36
C ILE A 169 9.70 -6.92 -8.15
N GLU A 170 10.57 -7.64 -8.85
CA GLU A 170 10.71 -9.09 -8.76
C GLU A 170 11.17 -9.53 -7.37
N VAL A 171 12.22 -8.89 -6.85
CA VAL A 171 12.69 -9.12 -5.47
C VAL A 171 11.57 -8.83 -4.46
N LYS A 172 10.79 -7.74 -4.64
CA LYS A 172 9.64 -7.47 -3.77
C LYS A 172 8.57 -8.55 -3.87
N ARG A 173 8.30 -9.08 -5.06
CA ARG A 173 7.33 -10.18 -5.26
C ARG A 173 7.81 -11.45 -4.58
N GLU A 174 9.08 -11.80 -4.73
CA GLU A 174 9.68 -12.96 -4.07
C GLU A 174 9.62 -12.84 -2.54
N ILE A 175 9.93 -11.66 -2.00
CA ILE A 175 9.78 -11.39 -0.56
C ILE A 175 8.32 -11.52 -0.13
N GLN A 176 7.36 -11.01 -0.92
CA GLN A 176 5.94 -11.14 -0.61
C GLN A 176 5.46 -12.59 -0.64
N THR A 177 5.91 -13.41 -1.59
CA THR A 177 5.55 -14.83 -1.64
C THR A 177 6.15 -15.60 -0.46
N MET A 178 7.40 -15.32 -0.09
CA MET A 178 8.03 -15.90 1.11
C MET A 178 7.29 -15.50 2.39
N ILE A 179 6.90 -14.23 2.54
CA ILE A 179 6.19 -13.74 3.73
C ILE A 179 4.73 -14.20 3.76
N ALA A 180 4.09 -14.47 2.61
CA ALA A 180 2.68 -14.85 2.55
C ALA A 180 2.36 -16.08 3.42
N GLY A 181 3.22 -17.10 3.40
CA GLY A 181 3.08 -18.28 4.25
C GLY A 181 3.18 -17.94 5.74
N LYS A 182 4.19 -17.15 6.12
CA LYS A 182 4.37 -16.69 7.51
C LYS A 182 3.25 -15.79 8.02
N ARG A 183 2.69 -14.95 7.14
CA ARG A 183 1.52 -14.13 7.45
C ARG A 183 0.27 -14.99 7.67
N MET A 184 0.10 -16.08 6.92
CA MET A 184 -1.00 -17.03 7.13
C MET A 184 -0.84 -17.77 8.46
N GLU A 185 0.35 -18.30 8.74
CA GLU A 185 0.68 -18.95 10.02
C GLU A 185 0.42 -18.01 11.20
N SER A 186 0.90 -16.76 11.12
CA SER A 186 0.69 -15.76 12.16
C SER A 186 -0.79 -15.38 12.33
N ARG A 187 -1.58 -15.35 11.24
CA ARG A 187 -3.05 -15.16 11.34
C ARG A 187 -3.70 -16.28 12.13
N ILE A 188 -3.31 -17.53 11.88
CA ILE A 188 -3.84 -18.69 12.60
C ILE A 188 -3.47 -18.57 14.08
N MET A 189 -2.21 -18.29 14.40
CA MET A 189 -1.76 -18.11 15.79
C MET A 189 -2.52 -17.00 16.52
N ASN A 190 -2.79 -15.88 15.85
CA ASN A 190 -3.57 -14.77 16.43
C ASN A 190 -5.04 -15.15 16.70
N LEU A 191 -5.59 -16.14 15.99
CA LEU A 191 -6.96 -16.65 16.20
C LEU A 191 -7.06 -17.68 17.33
N ILE A 192 -5.97 -18.38 17.67
CA ILE A 192 -5.98 -19.45 18.69
C ILE A 192 -6.52 -18.96 20.05
N PRO A 193 -6.05 -17.84 20.64
CA PRO A 193 -6.57 -17.36 21.93
C PRO A 193 -8.07 -17.08 21.92
N LEU A 194 -8.59 -16.56 20.81
CA LEU A 194 -10.03 -16.30 20.64
C LEU A 194 -10.82 -17.60 20.50
N GLY A 195 -10.30 -18.54 19.71
CA GLY A 195 -10.88 -19.87 19.54
C GLY A 195 -10.95 -20.65 20.85
N MET A 196 -9.92 -20.56 21.69
CA MET A 196 -9.88 -21.20 23.01
C MET A 196 -10.98 -20.66 23.95
N ILE A 197 -11.16 -19.33 24.00
CA ILE A 197 -12.23 -18.73 24.82
C ILE A 197 -13.61 -19.21 24.33
N LEU A 198 -13.84 -19.20 23.01
CA LEU A 198 -15.09 -19.66 22.42
C LEU A 198 -15.34 -21.15 22.68
N TYR A 199 -14.30 -21.97 22.57
CA TYR A 199 -14.36 -23.41 22.83
C TYR A 199 -14.78 -23.69 24.27
N PHE A 200 -14.16 -23.05 25.26
CA PHE A 200 -14.54 -23.22 26.66
C PHE A 200 -15.97 -22.74 26.92
N TRP A 201 -16.43 -21.69 26.25
CA TRP A 201 -17.78 -21.17 26.41
C TRP A 201 -18.87 -22.14 25.92
N LEU A 202 -18.60 -22.87 24.83
CA LEU A 202 -19.53 -23.86 24.25
C LEU A 202 -19.47 -25.22 24.96
N CYS A 203 -18.27 -25.72 25.22
CA CYS A 203 -18.07 -27.07 25.76
C CYS A 203 -18.19 -27.15 27.29
N SER A 204 -17.89 -26.07 28.01
CA SER A 204 -17.96 -26.03 29.48
C SER A 204 -18.49 -24.68 29.98
N PRO A 205 -19.81 -24.45 29.84
CA PRO A 205 -20.44 -23.24 30.35
C PRO A 205 -20.23 -23.14 31.86
N GLY A 206 -19.70 -22.02 32.33
CA GLY A 206 -19.38 -21.77 33.74
C GLY A 206 -17.89 -21.85 34.10
N PHE A 207 -17.05 -22.50 33.27
CA PHE A 207 -15.61 -22.64 33.56
C PHE A 207 -14.89 -21.28 33.63
N LEU A 208 -15.24 -20.35 32.74
CA LEU A 208 -14.62 -19.03 32.67
C LEU A 208 -15.24 -18.00 33.64
N ASP A 209 -16.29 -18.32 34.39
CA ASP A 209 -17.01 -17.35 35.22
C ASP A 209 -16.15 -16.73 36.32
N CYS A 210 -15.22 -17.49 36.89
CA CYS A 210 -14.24 -16.99 37.86
C CYS A 210 -13.35 -15.88 37.26
N LEU A 211 -13.08 -15.93 35.95
CA LEU A 211 -12.28 -14.95 35.22
C LEU A 211 -13.02 -13.63 34.99
N TYR A 212 -14.36 -13.65 34.97
CA TYR A 212 -15.19 -12.45 34.77
C TYR A 212 -15.59 -11.73 36.08
N GLN A 213 -15.27 -12.33 37.24
CA GLN A 213 -15.45 -11.70 38.56
C GLN A 213 -14.44 -10.57 38.80
N ALA A 214 -14.64 -9.75 39.84
CA ALA A 214 -13.86 -8.52 40.07
C ALA A 214 -12.34 -8.74 40.15
N SER A 215 -11.88 -9.83 40.76
CA SER A 215 -10.46 -10.22 40.82
C SER A 215 -9.94 -10.79 39.50
N GLY A 216 -10.76 -11.58 38.79
CA GLY A 216 -10.44 -12.15 37.48
C GLY A 216 -10.30 -11.10 36.36
N ARG A 217 -11.05 -9.99 36.45
CA ARG A 217 -10.97 -8.89 35.47
C ARG A 217 -9.59 -8.27 35.37
N PHE A 218 -8.83 -8.20 36.46
CA PHE A 218 -7.45 -7.72 36.42
C PHE A 218 -6.58 -8.64 35.54
N PHE A 219 -6.68 -9.96 35.72
CA PHE A 219 -5.98 -10.94 34.89
C PHE A 219 -6.42 -10.87 33.43
N MET A 220 -7.71 -10.71 33.15
CA MET A 220 -8.21 -10.52 31.79
C MET A 220 -7.68 -9.24 31.13
N THR A 221 -7.48 -8.18 31.92
CA THR A 221 -6.89 -6.92 31.43
C THR A 221 -5.43 -7.12 31.04
N VAL A 222 -4.65 -7.78 31.90
CA VAL A 222 -3.24 -8.10 31.62
C VAL A 222 -3.12 -9.00 30.38
N LEU A 223 -3.98 -10.03 30.29
CA LEU A 223 -3.98 -10.96 29.16
C LEU A 223 -4.36 -10.28 27.84
N LEU A 224 -5.32 -9.34 27.88
CA LEU A 224 -5.67 -8.53 26.72
C LEU A 224 -4.53 -7.59 26.31
N ILE A 225 -3.84 -6.94 27.25
CA ILE A 225 -2.68 -6.10 26.92
C ILE A 225 -1.58 -6.94 26.26
N LEU A 226 -1.27 -8.11 26.82
CA LEU A 226 -0.28 -9.02 26.26
C LEU A 226 -0.68 -9.50 24.86
N TYR A 227 -1.96 -9.84 24.66
CA TYR A 227 -2.49 -10.21 23.35
C TYR A 227 -2.35 -9.07 22.33
N VAL A 228 -2.69 -7.83 22.72
CA VAL A 228 -2.55 -6.65 21.84
C VAL A 228 -1.09 -6.39 21.52
N LEU A 229 -0.18 -6.51 22.47
CA LEU A 229 1.26 -6.37 22.25
C LEU A 229 1.80 -7.45 21.32
N ALA A 230 1.40 -8.71 21.52
CA ALA A 230 1.78 -9.83 20.67
C ALA A 230 1.24 -9.64 19.24
N TYR A 231 -0.02 -9.21 19.10
CA TYR A 231 -0.62 -8.88 17.80
C TYR A 231 0.12 -7.73 17.11
N TRP A 232 0.43 -6.65 17.84
CA TRP A 232 1.19 -5.52 17.31
C TRP A 232 2.60 -5.92 16.86
N TRP A 233 3.27 -6.76 17.64
CA TRP A 233 4.58 -7.31 17.28
C TRP A 233 4.49 -8.18 16.02
N SER A 234 3.51 -9.09 15.97
CA SER A 234 3.22 -9.95 14.82
C SER A 234 2.98 -9.13 13.55
N GLU A 235 2.17 -8.06 13.62
CA GLU A 235 1.94 -7.18 12.48
C GLU A 235 3.19 -6.42 12.05
N ARG A 236 4.01 -5.96 13.00
CA ARG A 236 5.25 -5.22 12.69
C ARG A 236 6.29 -6.10 12.00
N VAL A 237 6.42 -7.35 12.44
CA VAL A 237 7.29 -8.35 11.78
C VAL A 237 6.71 -8.76 10.42
N SER A 238 5.39 -8.73 10.26
CA SER A 238 4.72 -9.07 8.99
C SER A 238 4.62 -7.90 8.01
N ASP A 239 4.87 -6.66 8.44
CA ASP A 239 4.93 -5.44 7.62
C ASP A 239 6.40 -5.03 7.41
N ILE A 240 7.27 -6.01 7.10
CA ILE A 240 8.60 -5.72 6.57
C ILE A 240 8.38 -4.96 5.25
N LYS A 241 8.44 -3.64 5.35
CA LYS A 241 8.54 -2.73 4.22
C LYS A 241 9.89 -2.97 3.57
N VAL A 242 9.84 -3.46 2.34
CA VAL A 242 10.95 -3.39 1.37
C VAL A 242 10.50 -2.46 0.25
#